data_AF-A0A2V7HFJ0-F1
#
_entry.id   AF-A0A2V7HFJ0-F1
#
_cell.length_a   1.000
_cell.length_b   1.000
_cell.length_c   1.000
_cell.angle_alpha   90.00
_cell.angle_beta   90.00
_cell.angle_gamma   90.00
#
_symmetry.space_group_name_H-M   'P 1'
#
loop_
_entity.id
_entity.type
_entity.pdbx_description
1 polymer ?
#
loop_
_entity_poly.entity_id
_entity_poly.type
_entity_poly.pdbx_seq_one_letter_code
_entity_poly.pdbx_strand_id
1 'polypeptide(L)'
;MAAFGRSLQEKFDPQRFLADFSARAQRLVPHDRVIISSLEDDGRTFTVFAEHAGTGPAVFQGRYTTDFDPDGRYAVDEWDLRPVFEGGVLLIDDVERDPHMPDKPIARARLLEAGVRGRIAVPIYAGGRVVGLFAVSSFAPGVYTDAHVATCRQIADLIGPFVQGMVLFQREHRRRARLQAITALAPILGTSLKVGDFLERLGEAVRPVLDFDAMAIRVVNADGHTLDLVGVLDTEEGSQYAGIAAP
;
A
#
# COMPACT_ATOMS: atom_id res chain seq x y z
N MET A 1 14.20 4.85 -23.15
CA MET A 1 12.95 5.56 -22.85
C MET A 1 11.75 5.01 -23.62
N ALA A 2 11.82 4.75 -24.94
CA ALA A 2 10.67 4.25 -25.73
C ALA A 2 10.22 2.79 -25.44
N ALA A 3 11.08 1.95 -24.84
CA ALA A 3 10.73 0.56 -24.49
C ALA A 3 9.84 0.45 -23.23
N PHE A 4 9.88 1.44 -22.33
CA PHE A 4 9.12 1.43 -21.08
C PHE A 4 7.61 1.71 -21.27
N GLY A 5 7.24 2.45 -22.32
CA GLY A 5 5.84 2.81 -22.58
C GLY A 5 4.95 1.63 -23.00
N ARG A 6 5.51 0.55 -23.55
CA ARG A 6 4.74 -0.64 -23.96
C ARG A 6 4.50 -1.64 -22.82
N SER A 7 5.34 -1.64 -21.78
CA SER A 7 5.20 -2.55 -20.63
C SER A 7 4.10 -2.14 -19.64
N LEU A 8 3.47 -0.97 -19.83
CA LEU A 8 2.35 -0.47 -19.01
C LEU A 8 0.98 -1.02 -19.44
N GLN A 9 0.90 -1.77 -20.56
CA GLN A 9 -0.30 -2.48 -20.98
C GLN A 9 -0.42 -3.90 -20.40
N GLU A 10 0.67 -4.46 -19.86
CA GLU A 10 0.66 -5.66 -19.02
C GLU A 10 0.53 -5.25 -17.55
N LYS A 11 -0.07 -6.10 -16.69
CA LYS A 11 -0.11 -5.86 -15.24
C LYS A 11 1.32 -5.68 -14.73
N PHE A 12 1.70 -4.45 -14.38
CA PHE A 12 2.97 -4.18 -13.74
C PHE A 12 3.08 -4.98 -12.44
N ASP A 13 4.16 -5.74 -12.30
CA ASP A 13 4.50 -6.56 -11.12
C ASP A 13 5.63 -5.85 -10.35
N PRO A 14 5.31 -5.14 -9.25
CA PRO A 14 6.29 -4.40 -8.45
C PRO A 14 7.39 -5.29 -7.84
N GLN A 15 7.07 -6.52 -7.48
CA GLN A 15 7.96 -7.45 -6.79
C GLN A 15 9.01 -7.98 -7.76
N ARG A 16 8.58 -8.40 -8.96
CA ARG A 16 9.49 -8.81 -10.03
C ARG A 16 10.38 -7.64 -10.47
N PHE A 17 9.80 -6.46 -10.64
CA PHE A 17 10.56 -5.24 -10.94
C PHE A 17 11.65 -4.99 -9.89
N LEU A 18 11.28 -5.04 -8.60
CA LEU A 18 12.22 -4.72 -7.53
C LEU A 18 13.28 -5.81 -7.35
N ALA A 19 12.96 -7.08 -7.60
CA ALA A 19 13.94 -8.17 -7.62
C ALA A 19 14.99 -7.97 -8.73
N ASP A 20 14.56 -7.66 -9.95
CA ASP A 20 15.46 -7.39 -11.08
C ASP A 20 16.31 -6.14 -10.83
N PHE A 21 15.71 -5.12 -10.22
CA PHE A 21 16.40 -3.91 -9.81
C PHE A 21 17.45 -4.19 -8.73
N SER A 22 17.09 -4.93 -7.68
CA SER A 22 17.96 -5.36 -6.57
C SER A 22 19.21 -6.06 -7.11
N ALA A 23 19.02 -7.07 -7.97
CA ALA A 23 20.13 -7.83 -8.57
C ALA A 23 21.14 -6.95 -9.33
N ARG A 24 20.69 -5.84 -9.95
CA ARG A 24 21.56 -4.88 -10.63
C ARG A 24 22.21 -3.92 -9.64
N ALA A 25 21.45 -3.43 -8.66
CA ALA A 25 21.91 -2.50 -7.65
C ALA A 25 22.95 -3.12 -6.70
N GLN A 26 22.98 -4.44 -6.53
CA GLN A 26 23.95 -5.14 -5.68
C GLN A 26 25.42 -4.89 -6.10
N ARG A 27 25.66 -4.55 -7.37
CA ARG A 27 27.00 -4.18 -7.87
C ARG A 27 27.44 -2.78 -7.43
N LEU A 28 26.50 -1.95 -6.99
CA LEU A 28 26.72 -0.54 -6.63
C LEU A 28 26.69 -0.34 -5.11
N VAL A 29 25.79 -1.04 -4.42
CA VAL A 29 25.66 -1.00 -2.96
C VAL A 29 25.38 -2.42 -2.46
N PRO A 30 26.18 -2.98 -1.54
CA PRO A 30 25.91 -4.30 -0.97
C PRO A 30 24.62 -4.28 -0.15
N HIS A 31 23.74 -5.25 -0.37
CA HIS A 31 22.50 -5.36 0.38
C HIS A 31 21.87 -6.76 0.26
N ASP A 32 21.14 -7.12 1.30
CA ASP A 32 20.31 -8.33 1.36
C ASP A 32 18.84 -8.00 1.06
N ARG A 33 18.44 -6.74 1.27
CA ARG A 33 17.05 -6.26 1.09
C ARG A 33 16.99 -4.89 0.45
N VAL A 34 15.91 -4.66 -0.28
CA VAL A 34 15.56 -3.35 -0.88
C VAL A 34 14.10 -3.03 -0.63
N ILE A 35 13.81 -1.79 -0.27
CA ILE A 35 12.44 -1.30 -0.11
C ILE A 35 12.30 0.03 -0.83
N ILE A 36 11.19 0.19 -1.54
CA ILE A 36 10.71 1.47 -2.05
C ILE A 36 9.36 1.73 -1.39
N SER A 37 9.19 2.90 -0.79
CA SER A 37 7.93 3.33 -0.20
C SER A 37 7.48 4.66 -0.80
N SER A 38 6.17 4.90 -0.85
CA SER A 38 5.56 6.15 -1.29
C SER A 38 4.99 6.91 -0.10
N LEU A 39 5.27 8.21 -0.03
CA LEU A 39 4.63 9.11 0.93
C LEU A 39 3.24 9.47 0.39
N GLU A 40 2.22 9.40 1.26
CA GLU A 40 0.87 9.84 0.91
C GLU A 40 0.75 11.37 0.97
N ASP A 41 -0.31 11.90 0.35
CA ASP A 41 -0.48 13.37 0.22
C ASP A 41 -0.72 14.06 1.57
N ASP A 42 -1.08 13.31 2.60
CA ASP A 42 -1.23 13.83 3.98
C ASP A 42 0.12 14.12 4.66
N GLY A 43 1.23 13.63 4.08
CA GLY A 43 2.58 13.77 4.63
C GLY A 43 2.79 13.04 5.97
N ARG A 44 1.85 12.23 6.41
CA ARG A 44 1.84 11.53 7.71
C ARG A 44 1.80 10.02 7.57
N THR A 45 1.34 9.53 6.43
CA THR A 45 1.29 8.11 6.14
C THR A 45 2.11 7.76 4.91
N PHE A 46 2.60 6.53 4.86
CA PHE A 46 3.29 5.99 3.71
C PHE A 46 2.80 4.58 3.40
N THR A 47 2.99 4.17 2.16
CA THR A 47 2.68 2.83 1.64
C THR A 47 3.94 2.20 1.08
N VAL A 48 4.04 0.88 1.09
CA VAL A 48 5.19 0.19 0.48
C VAL A 48 4.92 0.00 -0.99
N PHE A 49 5.74 0.60 -1.86
CA PHE A 49 5.60 0.44 -3.30
C PHE A 49 6.03 -0.96 -3.73
N ALA A 50 7.19 -1.40 -3.24
CA ALA A 50 7.70 -2.74 -3.44
C ALA A 50 8.73 -3.09 -2.35
N GLU A 51 8.84 -4.38 -2.04
CA GLU A 51 9.84 -4.93 -1.13
C GLU A 51 10.52 -6.15 -1.76
N HIS A 52 11.84 -6.19 -1.68
CA HIS A 52 12.66 -7.39 -1.92
C HIS A 52 13.22 -7.84 -0.57
N ALA A 53 12.64 -8.89 0.00
CA ALA A 53 12.88 -9.32 1.38
C ALA A 53 14.10 -10.25 1.57
N GLY A 54 14.78 -10.66 0.49
CA GLY A 54 15.86 -11.64 0.56
C GLY A 54 15.35 -12.98 1.12
N THR A 55 16.03 -13.51 2.14
CA THR A 55 15.67 -14.77 2.82
C THR A 55 14.89 -14.58 4.13
N GLY A 56 14.68 -13.34 4.59
CA GLY A 56 13.94 -13.02 5.82
C GLY A 56 12.45 -12.78 5.57
N PRO A 57 11.60 -12.73 6.63
CA PRO A 57 10.21 -12.33 6.47
C PRO A 57 10.07 -10.89 5.98
N ALA A 58 8.98 -10.58 5.29
CA ALA A 58 8.66 -9.22 4.84
C ALA A 58 8.47 -8.28 6.05
N VAL A 59 9.10 -7.09 6.02
CA VAL A 59 8.98 -6.11 7.12
C VAL A 59 7.54 -5.56 7.19
N PHE A 60 6.89 -5.44 6.04
CA PHE A 60 5.57 -4.82 5.89
C PHE A 60 4.49 -5.80 5.44
N GLN A 61 4.61 -7.07 5.84
CA GLN A 61 3.60 -8.12 5.65
C GLN A 61 3.10 -8.31 4.19
N GLY A 62 3.86 -7.86 3.20
CA GLY A 62 3.50 -7.97 1.79
C GLY A 62 2.29 -7.12 1.37
N ARG A 63 1.98 -6.04 2.09
CA ARG A 63 0.91 -5.10 1.71
C ARG A 63 1.47 -3.98 0.85
N TYR A 64 1.17 -4.01 -0.45
CA TYR A 64 1.76 -3.07 -1.39
C TYR A 64 0.81 -1.97 -1.83
N THR A 65 1.38 -0.85 -2.26
CA THR A 65 0.65 0.33 -2.75
C THR A 65 -0.26 -0.03 -3.92
N THR A 66 0.13 -1.04 -4.71
CA THR A 66 -0.63 -1.57 -5.84
C THR A 66 -1.81 -2.45 -5.44
N ASP A 67 -1.81 -2.99 -4.23
CA ASP A 67 -2.89 -3.87 -3.75
C ASP A 67 -4.04 -3.06 -3.14
N PHE A 68 -3.77 -1.80 -2.81
CA PHE A 68 -4.72 -0.86 -2.21
C PHE A 68 -5.36 -1.35 -0.91
N ASP A 69 -4.69 -2.27 -0.20
CA ASP A 69 -5.07 -2.74 1.12
C ASP A 69 -5.10 -1.53 2.09
N PRO A 70 -6.25 -1.20 2.70
CA PRO A 70 -6.36 -0.12 3.68
C PRO A 70 -5.37 -0.27 4.84
N ASP A 71 -5.05 -1.50 5.21
CA ASP A 71 -4.12 -1.82 6.27
C ASP A 71 -2.65 -1.80 5.81
N GLY A 72 -2.39 -1.52 4.53
CA GLY A 72 -1.06 -1.32 3.94
C GLY A 72 -0.51 0.10 4.11
N ARG A 73 -1.14 0.90 4.99
CA ARG A 73 -0.77 2.27 5.31
C ARG A 73 -0.13 2.35 6.69
N TYR A 74 1.05 2.94 6.74
CA TYR A 74 1.86 3.02 7.95
C TYR A 74 2.07 4.47 8.34
N ALA A 75 2.04 4.76 9.65
CA ALA A 75 2.32 6.09 10.16
C ALA A 75 3.82 6.38 10.13
N VAL A 76 4.20 7.52 9.54
CA VAL A 76 5.59 7.96 9.42
C VAL A 76 6.29 8.02 10.79
N ASP A 77 5.59 8.52 11.82
CA ASP A 77 6.14 8.72 13.16
C ASP A 77 6.23 7.43 13.99
N GLU A 78 5.49 6.38 13.62
CA GLU A 78 5.61 5.06 14.26
C GLU A 78 6.82 4.29 13.75
N TRP A 79 7.22 4.58 12.51
CA TRP A 79 8.39 3.97 11.85
C TRP A 79 9.66 4.81 11.94
N ASP A 80 9.58 5.96 12.60
CA ASP A 80 10.65 6.96 12.69
C ASP A 80 11.27 7.33 11.34
N LEU A 81 10.42 7.48 10.33
CA LEU A 81 10.84 7.87 8.99
C LEU A 81 10.70 9.37 8.75
N ARG A 82 10.23 10.12 9.76
CA ARG A 82 10.03 11.58 9.68
C ARG A 82 11.29 12.30 9.18
N PRO A 83 12.49 12.06 9.73
CA PRO A 83 13.69 12.76 9.27
C PRO A 83 14.00 12.48 7.79
N VAL A 84 13.74 11.26 7.31
CA VAL A 84 13.96 10.89 5.91
C VAL A 84 12.96 11.58 5.00
N PHE A 85 11.68 11.61 5.37
CA PHE A 85 10.64 12.30 4.59
C PHE A 85 10.78 13.83 4.59
N GLU A 86 11.51 14.40 5.55
CA GLU A 86 11.91 15.81 5.58
C GLU A 86 13.20 16.09 4.78
N GLY A 87 13.74 15.08 4.10
CA GLY A 87 14.91 15.19 3.22
C GLY A 87 16.24 14.77 3.86
N GLY A 88 16.21 14.32 5.12
CA GLY A 88 17.35 13.77 5.82
C GLY A 88 17.75 12.37 5.34
N VAL A 89 18.85 11.85 5.88
CA VAL A 89 19.29 10.47 5.61
C VAL A 89 19.39 9.73 6.93
N LEU A 90 18.98 8.47 6.88
CA LEU A 90 19.15 7.53 7.97
C LEU A 90 20.24 6.53 7.58
N LEU A 91 21.31 6.49 8.36
CA LEU A 91 22.36 5.48 8.29
C LEU A 91 22.42 4.81 9.65
N ILE A 92 22.09 3.53 9.70
CA ILE A 92 22.11 2.71 10.92
C ILE A 92 23.17 1.63 10.72
N ASP A 93 24.14 1.61 11.62
CA ASP A 93 25.25 0.67 11.55
C ASP A 93 24.87 -0.71 12.11
N ASP A 94 24.10 -0.72 13.21
CA ASP A 94 23.54 -1.93 13.81
C ASP A 94 22.21 -1.65 14.51
N VAL A 95 21.08 -2.05 13.92
CA VAL A 95 19.73 -1.92 14.51
C VAL A 95 19.63 -2.50 15.92
N GLU A 96 20.43 -3.52 16.26
CA GLU A 96 20.45 -4.09 17.60
C GLU A 96 21.12 -3.15 18.62
N ARG A 97 22.11 -2.36 18.22
CA ARG A 97 23.00 -1.64 19.16
C ARG A 97 23.02 -0.14 18.97
N ASP A 98 22.41 0.37 17.91
CA ASP A 98 22.47 1.78 17.55
C ASP A 98 21.77 2.63 18.63
N PRO A 99 22.52 3.47 19.37
CA PRO A 99 21.96 4.30 20.42
C PRO A 99 21.09 5.45 19.88
N HIS A 100 21.17 5.73 18.58
CA HIS A 100 20.35 6.72 17.90
C HIS A 100 19.08 6.13 17.30
N MET A 101 18.90 4.80 17.36
CA MET A 101 17.62 4.19 17.02
C MET A 101 16.59 4.66 18.06
N PRO A 102 15.54 5.38 17.65
CA PRO A 102 14.56 5.87 18.60
C PRO A 102 13.83 4.72 19.27
N ASP A 103 13.30 5.02 20.45
CA ASP A 103 12.60 4.10 21.33
C ASP A 103 11.16 3.82 20.81
N LYS A 104 11.03 3.49 19.52
CA LYS A 104 9.81 3.02 18.87
C LYS A 104 9.88 1.50 18.76
N PRO A 105 9.21 0.75 19.65
CA PRO A 105 9.39 -0.69 19.75
C PRO A 105 9.00 -1.44 18.48
N ILE A 106 8.01 -0.95 17.72
CA ILE A 106 7.49 -1.63 16.54
C ILE A 106 8.52 -1.66 15.40
N ALA A 107 9.08 -0.50 15.02
CA ALA A 107 10.01 -0.41 13.90
C ALA A 107 11.26 -1.26 14.12
N ARG A 108 11.87 -1.13 15.31
CA ARG A 108 13.06 -1.91 15.69
C ARG A 108 12.77 -3.40 15.76
N ALA A 109 11.67 -3.80 16.42
CA ALA A 109 11.28 -5.22 16.50
C ALA A 109 11.08 -5.82 15.10
N ARG A 110 10.34 -5.13 14.22
CA ARG A 110 10.10 -5.60 12.85
C ARG A 110 11.38 -5.73 12.04
N LEU A 111 12.30 -4.77 12.15
CA LEU A 111 13.59 -4.87 11.46
C LEU A 111 14.41 -6.07 11.95
N LEU A 112 14.46 -6.30 13.28
CA LEU A 112 15.19 -7.43 13.87
C LEU A 112 14.53 -8.78 13.56
N GLU A 113 13.20 -8.90 13.61
CA GLU A 113 12.44 -10.08 13.15
C GLU A 113 12.77 -10.42 11.70
N ALA A 114 12.98 -9.37 10.89
CA ALA A 114 13.32 -9.46 9.48
C ALA A 114 14.82 -9.69 9.22
N GLY A 115 15.62 -9.88 10.29
CA GLY A 115 17.06 -10.12 10.26
C GLY A 115 17.93 -8.90 10.00
N VAL A 116 17.34 -7.70 9.90
CA VAL A 116 18.08 -6.48 9.52
C VAL A 116 19.00 -6.03 10.64
N ARG A 117 20.27 -5.81 10.27
CA ARG A 117 21.32 -5.29 11.15
C ARG A 117 21.82 -3.93 10.66
N GLY A 118 22.27 -3.81 9.41
CA GLY A 118 22.65 -2.53 8.82
C GLY A 118 21.52 -1.95 7.95
N ARG A 119 21.37 -0.63 7.89
CA ARG A 119 20.37 0.02 7.02
C ARG A 119 20.80 1.41 6.53
N ILE A 120 20.51 1.71 5.26
CA ILE A 120 20.46 3.06 4.71
C ILE A 120 19.02 3.35 4.28
N ALA A 121 18.49 4.52 4.62
CA ALA A 121 17.27 5.06 4.01
C ALA A 121 17.50 6.50 3.55
N VAL A 122 17.08 6.79 2.31
CA VAL A 122 17.22 8.10 1.68
C VAL A 122 15.88 8.52 1.06
N PRO A 123 15.57 9.83 0.99
CA PRO A 123 14.38 10.34 0.33
C PRO A 123 14.43 10.08 -1.17
N ILE A 124 13.25 9.84 -1.75
CA ILE A 124 13.03 9.86 -3.19
C ILE A 124 12.37 11.19 -3.54
N TYR A 125 12.99 11.98 -4.42
CA TYR A 125 12.45 13.25 -4.89
C TYR A 125 11.77 13.11 -6.26
N ALA A 126 10.66 13.82 -6.46
CA ALA A 126 10.09 14.03 -7.78
C ALA A 126 9.35 15.38 -7.83
N GLY A 127 9.66 16.21 -8.83
CA GLY A 127 9.08 17.55 -8.95
C GLY A 127 9.42 18.48 -7.77
N GLY A 128 10.62 18.35 -7.19
CA GLY A 128 11.11 19.21 -6.11
C GLY A 128 10.56 18.90 -4.71
N ARG A 129 9.82 17.81 -4.54
CA ARG A 129 9.31 17.34 -3.23
C ARG A 129 9.66 15.88 -2.98
N VAL A 130 9.71 15.49 -1.71
CA VAL A 130 9.84 14.08 -1.32
C VAL A 130 8.53 13.37 -1.65
N VAL A 131 8.62 12.28 -2.42
CA VAL A 131 7.47 11.44 -2.81
C VAL A 131 7.53 10.05 -2.19
N GLY A 132 8.62 9.72 -1.51
CA GLY A 132 8.87 8.38 -1.02
C GLY A 132 10.23 8.26 -0.37
N LEU A 133 10.62 7.03 -0.08
CA LEU A 133 11.98 6.71 0.34
C LEU A 133 12.48 5.44 -0.35
N PHE A 134 13.80 5.37 -0.49
CA PHE A 134 14.54 4.22 -0.94
C PHE A 134 15.38 3.72 0.23
N ALA A 135 15.27 2.43 0.55
CA ALA A 135 16.06 1.83 1.60
C ALA A 135 16.73 0.55 1.14
N VAL A 136 17.97 0.37 1.59
CA VAL A 136 18.71 -0.89 1.48
C VAL A 136 19.05 -1.37 2.88
N SER A 137 19.09 -2.69 3.08
CA SER A 137 19.42 -3.27 4.38
C SER A 137 20.28 -4.50 4.24
N SER A 138 21.09 -4.77 5.26
CA SER A 138 21.91 -5.97 5.35
C SER A 138 21.65 -6.73 6.64
N PHE A 139 21.85 -8.04 6.59
CA PHE A 139 21.84 -8.94 7.74
C PHE A 139 23.13 -8.87 8.56
N ALA A 140 24.17 -8.16 8.08
CA ALA A 140 25.37 -7.88 8.84
C ALA A 140 25.40 -6.40 9.30
N PRO A 141 25.88 -6.13 10.52
CA PRO A 141 26.18 -4.76 10.95
C PRO A 141 27.46 -4.25 10.30
N GLY A 142 27.72 -2.93 10.30
CA GLY A 142 29.01 -2.39 9.87
C GLY A 142 29.24 -2.34 8.35
N VAL A 143 28.20 -2.61 7.54
CA VAL A 143 28.33 -2.78 6.08
C VAL A 143 28.38 -1.45 5.33
N TYR A 144 27.73 -0.42 5.87
CA TYR A 144 27.42 0.80 5.14
C TYR A 144 28.42 1.94 5.41
N THR A 145 28.70 2.72 4.37
CA THR A 145 29.64 3.86 4.40
C THR A 145 28.98 5.08 3.78
N ASP A 146 29.57 6.26 3.94
CA ASP A 146 29.08 7.48 3.28
C ASP A 146 29.07 7.38 1.76
N ALA A 147 29.98 6.60 1.17
CA ALA A 147 29.98 6.33 -0.27
C ALA A 147 28.74 5.52 -0.68
N HIS A 148 28.34 4.53 0.14
CA HIS A 148 27.09 3.79 -0.09
C HIS A 148 25.86 4.71 0.03
N VAL A 149 25.86 5.63 1.00
CA VAL A 149 24.79 6.66 1.13
C VAL A 149 24.70 7.54 -0.13
N ALA A 150 25.83 8.01 -0.64
CA ALA A 150 25.87 8.83 -1.86
C ALA A 150 25.31 8.07 -3.07
N THR A 151 25.67 6.80 -3.22
CA THR A 151 25.12 5.92 -4.27
C THR A 151 23.62 5.69 -4.12
N CYS A 152 23.13 5.44 -2.90
CA CYS A 152 21.70 5.31 -2.63
C CYS A 152 20.92 6.57 -3.00
N ARG A 153 21.45 7.78 -2.71
CA ARG A 153 20.83 9.05 -3.12
C ARG A 153 20.73 9.17 -4.65
N GLN A 154 21.81 8.86 -5.37
CA GLN A 154 21.80 8.90 -6.85
C GLN A 154 20.77 7.92 -7.43
N ILE A 155 20.66 6.73 -6.84
CA ILE A 155 19.65 5.75 -7.21
C ILE A 155 18.24 6.32 -6.96
N ALA A 156 18.00 6.90 -5.79
CA ALA A 156 16.71 7.49 -5.42
C ALA A 156 16.29 8.62 -6.38
N ASP A 157 17.23 9.49 -6.76
CA ASP A 157 17.00 10.55 -7.74
C ASP A 157 16.61 10.00 -9.13
N LEU A 158 17.24 8.88 -9.54
CA LEU A 158 16.96 8.24 -10.81
C LEU A 158 15.57 7.59 -10.86
N ILE A 159 15.15 6.96 -9.77
CA ILE A 159 13.86 6.24 -9.72
C ILE A 159 12.67 7.14 -9.38
N GLY A 160 12.91 8.35 -8.86
CA GLY A 160 11.84 9.26 -8.41
C GLY A 160 10.74 9.54 -9.43
N PRO A 161 11.07 9.93 -10.68
CA PRO A 161 10.06 10.14 -11.72
C PRO A 161 9.23 8.88 -12.03
N PHE A 162 9.85 7.71 -11.98
CA PHE A 162 9.18 6.43 -12.21
C PHE A 162 8.20 6.11 -11.08
N VAL A 163 8.65 6.22 -9.82
CA VAL A 163 7.80 5.97 -8.64
C VAL A 163 6.60 6.92 -8.64
N GLN A 164 6.82 8.22 -8.90
CA GLN A 164 5.73 9.20 -9.01
C GLN A 164 4.77 8.85 -10.15
N GLY A 165 5.29 8.52 -11.32
CA GLY A 165 4.47 8.13 -12.48
C GLY A 165 3.61 6.91 -12.20
N MET A 166 4.16 5.89 -11.54
CA MET A 166 3.43 4.68 -11.15
C MET A 166 2.33 4.98 -10.13
N VAL A 167 2.62 5.76 -9.09
CA VAL A 167 1.61 6.14 -8.08
C VAL A 167 0.47 6.94 -8.73
N LEU A 168 0.79 7.89 -9.61
CA LEU A 168 -0.23 8.66 -10.36
C LEU A 168 -1.05 7.78 -11.29
N PHE A 169 -0.41 6.89 -12.03
CA PHE A 169 -1.08 5.94 -12.92
C PHE A 169 -2.05 5.05 -12.14
N GLN A 170 -1.61 4.51 -11.00
CA GLN A 170 -2.45 3.66 -10.14
C GLN A 170 -3.63 4.43 -9.54
N ARG A 171 -3.42 5.67 -9.09
CA ARG A 171 -4.52 6.54 -8.61
C ARG A 171 -5.55 6.83 -9.70
N GLU A 172 -5.10 7.14 -10.91
CA GLU A 172 -5.99 7.37 -12.05
C GLU A 172 -6.74 6.09 -12.45
N HIS A 173 -6.06 4.95 -12.46
CA HIS A 173 -6.69 3.67 -12.76
C HIS A 173 -7.78 3.31 -11.75
N ARG A 174 -7.55 3.57 -10.46
CA ARG A 174 -8.54 3.41 -9.38
C ARG A 174 -9.71 4.37 -9.53
N ARG A 175 -9.44 5.64 -9.86
CA ARG A 175 -10.51 6.64 -10.08
C ARG A 175 -11.42 6.19 -11.21
N ARG A 176 -10.86 5.69 -12.31
CA ARG A 176 -11.62 5.12 -13.43
C ARG A 176 -12.41 3.88 -13.03
N ALA A 177 -11.80 2.93 -12.35
CA ALA A 177 -12.49 1.72 -11.87
C ALA A 177 -13.66 2.07 -10.95
N ARG A 178 -13.49 3.04 -10.04
CA ARG A 178 -14.56 3.52 -9.14
C ARG A 178 -15.69 4.21 -9.91
N LEU A 179 -15.36 5.06 -10.89
CA LEU A 179 -16.37 5.70 -11.74
C LEU A 179 -17.11 4.69 -12.61
N GLN A 180 -16.40 3.68 -13.13
CA GLN A 180 -17.00 2.58 -13.87
C GLN A 180 -17.94 1.76 -12.99
N ALA A 181 -17.56 1.43 -11.76
CA ALA A 181 -18.42 0.76 -10.80
C ALA A 181 -19.69 1.60 -10.52
N ILE A 182 -19.55 2.88 -10.20
CA ILE A 182 -20.70 3.79 -9.98
C ILE A 182 -21.60 3.86 -11.22
N THR A 183 -21.00 3.98 -12.41
CA THR A 183 -21.76 4.07 -13.67
C THR A 183 -22.42 2.74 -14.02
N ALA A 184 -21.81 1.60 -13.68
CA ALA A 184 -22.40 0.27 -13.83
C ALA A 184 -23.56 0.02 -12.86
N LEU A 185 -23.58 0.69 -11.70
CA LEU A 185 -24.70 0.69 -10.77
C LEU A 185 -25.88 1.53 -11.27
N ALA A 186 -25.66 2.55 -12.10
CA ALA A 186 -26.73 3.45 -12.57
C ALA A 186 -27.85 2.74 -13.38
N PRO A 187 -27.57 1.80 -14.30
CA PRO A 187 -28.59 0.95 -14.92
C PRO A 187 -29.27 -0.02 -13.95
N ILE A 188 -28.56 -0.53 -12.95
CA ILE A 188 -29.10 -1.47 -11.95
C ILE A 188 -30.14 -0.74 -11.07
N LEU A 189 -29.87 0.51 -10.70
CA LEU A 189 -30.84 1.41 -10.04
C LEU A 189 -32.06 1.74 -10.91
N GLY A 190 -31.91 1.72 -12.23
CA GLY A 190 -32.96 2.07 -13.18
C GLY A 190 -33.84 0.92 -13.69
N THR A 191 -33.52 -0.35 -13.39
CA THR A 191 -34.11 -1.50 -14.11
C THR A 191 -34.75 -2.62 -13.28
N SER A 192 -34.78 -2.58 -11.95
CA SER A 192 -35.49 -3.61 -11.18
C SER A 192 -36.64 -3.05 -10.33
N LEU A 193 -37.88 -3.41 -10.69
CA LEU A 193 -39.06 -3.26 -9.84
C LEU A 193 -39.12 -4.30 -8.70
N LYS A 194 -38.09 -5.14 -8.55
CA LYS A 194 -37.98 -6.15 -7.48
C LYS A 194 -36.69 -5.94 -6.70
N VAL A 195 -36.84 -5.64 -5.41
CA VAL A 195 -35.76 -5.23 -4.50
C VAL A 195 -34.78 -6.37 -4.23
N GLY A 196 -35.23 -7.63 -4.29
CA GLY A 196 -34.35 -8.82 -4.18
C GLY A 196 -33.31 -8.88 -5.30
N ASP A 197 -33.75 -8.88 -6.56
CA ASP A 197 -32.87 -8.90 -7.74
C ASP A 197 -31.91 -7.69 -7.78
N PHE A 198 -32.33 -6.54 -7.22
CA PHE A 198 -31.47 -5.36 -7.08
C PHE A 198 -30.33 -5.61 -6.08
N LEU A 199 -30.67 -6.13 -4.89
CA LEU A 199 -29.69 -6.42 -3.84
C LEU A 199 -28.69 -7.48 -4.27
N GLU A 200 -29.12 -8.55 -4.95
CA GLU A 200 -28.23 -9.57 -5.52
C GLU A 200 -27.23 -8.95 -6.51
N ARG A 201 -27.70 -8.15 -7.47
CA ARG A 201 -26.84 -7.50 -8.46
C ARG A 201 -25.92 -6.45 -7.84
N LEU A 202 -26.40 -5.70 -6.85
CA LEU A 202 -25.60 -4.74 -6.10
C LEU A 202 -24.52 -5.47 -5.30
N GLY A 203 -24.86 -6.59 -4.67
CA GLY A 203 -23.94 -7.43 -3.94
C GLY A 203 -22.80 -7.94 -4.82
N GLU A 204 -23.14 -8.53 -5.98
CA GLU A 204 -22.16 -8.97 -6.99
C GLU A 204 -21.25 -7.82 -7.47
N ALA A 205 -21.80 -6.62 -7.66
CA ALA A 205 -21.02 -5.46 -8.10
C ALA A 205 -20.11 -4.86 -7.01
N VAL A 206 -20.50 -4.96 -5.74
CA VAL A 206 -19.78 -4.36 -4.60
C VAL A 206 -18.73 -5.31 -4.01
N ARG A 207 -18.95 -6.63 -4.10
CA ARG A 207 -18.09 -7.67 -3.52
C ARG A 207 -16.60 -7.60 -3.92
N PRO A 208 -16.21 -7.21 -5.15
CA PRO A 208 -14.80 -7.03 -5.50
C PRO A 208 -14.12 -5.84 -4.83
N VAL A 209 -14.88 -4.93 -4.21
CA VAL A 209 -14.41 -3.65 -3.68
C VAL A 209 -14.57 -3.58 -2.15
N LEU A 210 -15.56 -4.26 -1.60
CA LEU A 210 -15.87 -4.29 -0.18
C LEU A 210 -16.34 -5.70 0.18
N ASP A 211 -15.72 -6.29 1.19
CA ASP A 211 -16.16 -7.57 1.74
C ASP A 211 -17.37 -7.37 2.65
N PHE A 212 -18.39 -8.20 2.50
CA PHE A 212 -19.62 -8.14 3.31
C PHE A 212 -20.31 -9.50 3.35
N ASP A 213 -20.90 -9.81 4.51
CA ASP A 213 -21.64 -11.07 4.71
C ASP A 213 -23.14 -10.90 4.42
N ALA A 214 -23.68 -9.70 4.66
CA ALA A 214 -25.07 -9.36 4.42
C ALA A 214 -25.25 -7.89 3.99
N MET A 215 -26.30 -7.64 3.21
CA MET A 215 -26.70 -6.30 2.75
C MET A 215 -28.21 -6.14 2.88
N ALA A 216 -28.68 -5.02 3.43
CA ALA A 216 -30.11 -4.77 3.62
C ALA A 216 -30.50 -3.34 3.25
N ILE A 217 -31.74 -3.18 2.81
CA ILE A 217 -32.37 -1.87 2.60
C ILE A 217 -33.55 -1.75 3.56
N ARG A 218 -33.52 -0.71 4.39
CA ARG A 218 -34.63 -0.28 5.23
C ARG A 218 -35.12 1.10 4.79
N VAL A 219 -36.42 1.28 4.73
CA VAL A 219 -37.07 2.56 4.42
C VAL A 219 -37.63 3.14 5.71
N VAL A 220 -37.30 4.40 5.96
CA VAL A 220 -37.88 5.18 7.07
C VAL A 220 -39.30 5.54 6.71
N ASN A 221 -40.26 5.13 7.55
CA ASN A 221 -41.65 5.48 7.37
C ASN A 221 -41.90 6.98 7.60
N ALA A 222 -43.05 7.46 7.14
CA ALA A 222 -43.42 8.88 7.22
C ALA A 222 -43.52 9.42 8.66
N ASP A 223 -43.60 8.53 9.65
CA ASP A 223 -43.57 8.85 11.08
C ASP A 223 -42.16 9.15 11.61
N GLY A 224 -41.10 8.89 10.82
CA GLY A 224 -39.70 9.11 11.17
C GLY A 224 -39.16 8.18 12.28
N HIS A 225 -39.97 7.22 12.74
CA HIS A 225 -39.69 6.42 13.92
C HIS A 225 -39.73 4.92 13.66
N THR A 226 -40.28 4.48 12.53
CA THR A 226 -40.29 3.07 12.13
C THR A 226 -39.48 2.84 10.85
N LEU A 227 -38.82 1.69 10.77
CA LEU A 227 -37.97 1.27 9.66
C LEU A 227 -38.52 -0.02 9.05
N ASP A 228 -39.11 0.07 7.88
CA ASP A 228 -39.60 -1.12 7.18
C ASP A 228 -38.46 -1.76 6.38
N LEU A 229 -38.27 -3.06 6.56
CA LEU A 229 -37.33 -3.84 5.76
C LEU A 229 -37.90 -4.08 4.36
N VAL A 230 -37.17 -3.62 3.35
CA VAL A 230 -37.60 -3.69 1.94
C VAL A 230 -36.87 -4.79 1.19
N GLY A 231 -35.68 -5.20 1.66
CA GLY A 231 -34.99 -6.38 1.16
C GLY A 231 -33.73 -6.70 1.94
N VAL A 232 -33.33 -7.96 1.88
CA VAL A 232 -32.08 -8.48 2.47
C VAL A 232 -31.39 -9.40 1.46
N LEU A 233 -30.07 -9.34 1.42
CA LEU A 233 -29.17 -10.29 0.80
C LEU A 233 -28.30 -10.85 1.92
N ASP A 234 -28.37 -12.16 2.15
CA ASP A 234 -27.54 -12.89 3.11
C ASP A 234 -26.71 -13.91 2.33
N THR A 235 -25.41 -13.95 2.57
CA THR A 235 -24.48 -14.73 1.74
C THR A 235 -23.97 -16.00 2.43
N GLU A 236 -24.37 -16.24 3.68
CA GLU A 236 -24.17 -17.52 4.39
C GLU A 236 -25.50 -18.24 4.65
N GLU A 237 -25.57 -19.55 4.34
CA GLU A 237 -26.66 -20.43 4.77
C GLU A 237 -26.57 -20.67 6.29
N GLY A 238 -27.10 -19.75 7.11
CA GLY A 238 -27.06 -19.96 8.55
C GLY A 238 -27.25 -18.76 9.47
N SER A 239 -28.23 -17.89 9.23
CA SER A 239 -28.98 -17.10 10.25
C SER A 239 -28.21 -16.49 11.45
N GLN A 240 -26.97 -16.01 11.30
CA GLN A 240 -26.40 -15.08 12.29
C GLN A 240 -26.96 -13.65 12.12
N TYR A 241 -27.51 -13.34 10.95
CA TYR A 241 -28.02 -12.02 10.59
C TYR A 241 -29.56 -11.92 10.57
N ALA A 242 -30.28 -12.89 11.16
CA ALA A 242 -31.75 -12.86 11.25
C ALA A 242 -32.30 -11.59 11.93
N GLY A 243 -31.51 -10.91 12.77
CA GLY A 243 -31.87 -9.61 13.34
C GLY A 243 -31.95 -8.47 12.32
N ILE A 244 -31.24 -8.56 11.19
CA ILE A 244 -31.35 -7.61 10.07
C ILE A 244 -32.70 -7.80 9.36
N ALA A 245 -33.21 -9.03 9.33
CA ALA A 245 -34.48 -9.43 8.74
C ALA A 245 -35.71 -9.25 9.66
N ALA A 246 -35.51 -9.02 10.96
CA ALA A 246 -36.59 -8.80 11.93
C ALA A 246 -37.23 -7.41 11.76
N PRO A 247 -38.55 -7.26 11.92
CA PRO A 247 -39.23 -5.97 11.80
C PRO A 247 -38.65 -4.93 12.77
#